data_AF-A0A8I0GLZ4-F1
#
_entry.id   AF-A0A8I0GLZ4-F1
#
_cell.length_a   1.000
_cell.length_b   1.000
_cell.length_c   1.000
_cell.angle_alpha   90.00
_cell.angle_beta   90.00
_cell.angle_gamma   90.00
#
_symmetry.space_group_name_H-M   'P 1'
#
loop_
_entity.id
_entity.type
_entity.pdbx_description
1 polymer ?
#
loop_
_entity_poly.entity_id
_entity_poly.type
_entity_poly.pdbx_seq_one_letter_code
_entity_poly.pdbx_strand_id
1 'polypeptide(L)'
;MMATDPRFLDTLRRLSDDDNVTGGSKLPYDLSGPMDPKNVDRVAEDGDFRFYNLRNNGVVIPSKIKKQLNDLAEEFFYRFNEPVVVNSGYRSPAHQAGVMYDKIANRDGRAVYGNGSSGKALISVFDAGNRDGRSRQQIVGDMTNIIRRQMKQGFYVSKHLTGSAIDFKKPNGPYRNGVLRELIRERGHLILKEPGDDHIHTTFVIR
;
A
#
# COMPACT_ATOMS: atom_id res chain seq x y z
N MET A 1 5.44 -30.15 20.60
CA MET A 1 3.99 -29.83 20.56
C MET A 1 3.80 -28.54 21.34
N MET A 2 3.68 -27.40 20.66
CA MET A 2 3.35 -26.14 21.34
C MET A 2 1.84 -25.96 21.29
N ALA A 3 1.22 -25.98 22.47
CA ALA A 3 -0.19 -25.67 22.66
C ALA A 3 -0.44 -24.21 22.24
N THR A 4 -1.40 -24.02 21.32
CA THR A 4 -1.92 -22.71 20.96
C THR A 4 -2.56 -22.05 22.18
N ASP A 5 -2.15 -20.82 22.51
CA ASP A 5 -2.67 -20.02 23.62
C ASP A 5 -4.21 -19.92 23.51
N PRO A 6 -4.97 -20.39 24.52
CA PRO A 6 -6.44 -20.34 24.53
C PRO A 6 -7.01 -18.94 24.30
N ARG A 7 -6.26 -17.88 24.64
CA ARG A 7 -6.68 -16.48 24.42
C ARG A 7 -6.69 -16.08 22.95
N PHE A 8 -5.90 -16.76 22.11
CA PHE A 8 -5.88 -16.56 20.66
C PHE A 8 -7.15 -17.12 20.00
N LEU A 9 -7.62 -18.28 20.46
CA LEU A 9 -8.89 -18.87 20.00
C LEU A 9 -10.09 -18.06 20.51
N ASP A 10 -10.02 -17.52 21.73
CA ASP A 10 -11.07 -16.66 22.27
C ASP A 10 -11.18 -15.32 21.53
N THR A 11 -10.04 -14.78 21.04
CA THR A 11 -10.03 -13.59 20.17
C THR A 11 -10.64 -13.87 18.80
N LEU A 12 -10.40 -15.05 18.22
CA LEU A 12 -11.00 -15.47 16.95
C LEU A 12 -12.51 -15.75 17.09
N ARG A 13 -12.96 -16.23 18.25
CA ARG A 13 -14.38 -16.47 18.56
C ARG A 13 -15.16 -15.17 18.84
N ARG A 14 -14.57 -14.20 19.54
CA ARG A 14 -15.19 -12.88 19.71
C ARG A 14 -15.34 -12.12 18.39
N LEU A 15 -14.51 -12.42 17.39
CA LEU A 15 -14.63 -11.87 16.04
C LEU A 15 -15.71 -12.57 15.18
N SER A 16 -16.28 -13.70 15.62
CA SER A 16 -17.37 -14.40 14.92
C SER A 16 -18.77 -14.11 15.47
N ASP A 17 -18.88 -13.55 16.68
CA ASP A 17 -20.14 -13.50 17.42
C ASP A 17 -20.81 -12.11 17.41
N ASP A 18 -20.18 -11.08 16.82
CA ASP A 18 -20.66 -9.68 16.79
C ASP A 18 -21.45 -9.29 15.51
N ASP A 19 -22.28 -10.21 15.01
CA ASP A 19 -23.11 -10.00 13.80
C ASP A 19 -24.40 -9.18 14.05
N ASN A 20 -24.50 -8.39 15.13
CA ASN A 20 -25.74 -7.66 15.40
C ASN A 20 -25.57 -6.32 16.14
N VAL A 21 -24.98 -5.31 15.50
CA VAL A 21 -25.23 -3.90 15.85
C VAL A 21 -25.38 -3.06 14.59
N THR A 22 -26.63 -2.73 14.29
CA THR A 22 -27.02 -1.69 13.34
C THR A 22 -26.80 -0.32 14.00
N GLY A 23 -25.80 0.43 13.53
CA GLY A 23 -25.49 1.77 14.06
C GLY A 23 -24.66 2.56 13.06
N GLY A 24 -25.35 3.19 12.12
CA GLY A 24 -24.73 3.87 10.98
C GLY A 24 -23.96 5.14 11.34
N SER A 25 -22.70 5.17 10.92
CA SER A 25 -22.06 6.39 10.43
C SER A 25 -21.50 6.07 9.04
N LYS A 26 -22.26 6.44 8.00
CA LYS A 26 -21.81 6.31 6.60
C LYS A 26 -20.59 7.22 6.40
N LEU A 27 -19.40 6.62 6.29
CA LEU A 27 -18.31 7.27 5.55
C LEU A 27 -18.82 7.53 4.12
N PRO A 28 -18.47 8.65 3.48
CA PRO A 28 -19.02 9.04 2.18
C PRO A 28 -18.65 8.09 1.02
N TYR A 29 -17.87 7.04 1.28
CA TYR A 29 -17.48 6.04 0.28
C TYR A 29 -17.53 4.63 0.88
N ASP A 30 -18.37 3.77 0.30
CA ASP A 30 -18.35 2.33 0.55
C ASP A 30 -17.08 1.73 -0.06
N LEU A 31 -16.08 1.48 0.79
CA LEU A 31 -14.81 0.84 0.43
C LEU A 31 -14.87 -0.70 0.49
N SER A 32 -16.06 -1.29 0.66
CA SER A 32 -16.24 -2.72 0.86
C SER A 32 -16.43 -3.53 -0.43
N GLY A 33 -16.66 -2.86 -1.57
CA GLY A 33 -16.70 -3.45 -2.91
C GLY A 33 -15.41 -3.24 -3.71
N PRO A 34 -15.20 -3.96 -4.84
CA PRO A 34 -14.20 -3.53 -5.83
C PRO A 34 -14.52 -2.09 -6.23
N MET A 35 -13.53 -1.18 -6.18
CA MET A 35 -13.74 0.18 -6.69
C MET A 35 -14.34 0.07 -8.09
N ASP A 36 -15.51 0.68 -8.28
CA ASP A 36 -16.15 0.83 -9.58
C ASP A 36 -15.09 1.42 -10.55
N PRO A 37 -14.81 0.78 -11.70
CA PRO A 37 -13.90 1.33 -12.70
C PRO A 37 -14.31 2.73 -13.20
N LYS A 38 -15.51 3.23 -12.86
CA LYS A 38 -15.95 4.61 -13.10
C LYS A 38 -15.43 5.64 -12.07
N ASN A 39 -14.91 5.21 -10.92
CA ASN A 39 -14.22 6.04 -9.92
C ASN A 39 -12.68 5.93 -9.99
N VAL A 40 -12.20 5.16 -10.97
CA VAL A 40 -10.82 5.18 -11.42
C VAL A 40 -10.86 6.11 -12.62
N ASP A 41 -10.38 7.35 -12.50
CA ASP A 41 -10.25 8.23 -13.65
C ASP A 41 -9.37 7.55 -14.70
N ARG A 42 -10.02 6.86 -15.65
CA ARG A 42 -9.36 6.30 -16.82
C ARG A 42 -9.14 7.48 -17.75
N VAL A 43 -7.85 7.73 -17.97
CA VAL A 43 -7.25 8.65 -18.93
C VAL A 43 -7.41 10.11 -18.52
N ALA A 44 -6.36 10.62 -17.86
CA ALA A 44 -6.19 12.07 -17.75
C ALA A 44 -6.06 12.64 -19.17
N GLU A 45 -6.85 13.66 -19.49
CA GLU A 45 -6.72 14.44 -20.72
C GLU A 45 -5.30 15.06 -20.80
N ASP A 46 -4.81 15.28 -22.04
CA ASP A 46 -3.43 15.53 -22.52
C ASP A 46 -2.58 16.66 -21.87
N GLY A 47 -2.91 17.13 -20.66
CA GLY A 47 -2.14 18.12 -19.90
C GLY A 47 -1.41 17.58 -18.67
N ASP A 48 -1.85 16.44 -18.10
CA ASP A 48 -1.57 16.09 -16.69
C ASP A 48 -0.30 15.25 -16.45
N PHE A 49 0.30 14.67 -17.49
CA PHE A 49 1.48 13.78 -17.37
C PHE A 49 2.82 14.44 -17.70
N ARG A 50 2.88 15.76 -17.83
CA ARG A 50 4.10 16.42 -18.33
C ARG A 50 5.30 16.29 -17.39
N PHE A 51 5.05 16.13 -16.09
CA PHE A 51 6.09 16.28 -15.08
C PHE A 51 6.48 14.98 -14.36
N TYR A 52 5.73 13.89 -14.57
CA TYR A 52 6.11 12.58 -14.08
C TYR A 52 5.74 11.46 -15.07
N ASN A 53 6.53 10.39 -15.05
CA ASN A 53 6.26 9.18 -15.80
C ASN A 53 5.76 8.07 -14.89
N LEU A 54 4.79 7.30 -15.36
CA LEU A 54 4.43 6.03 -14.73
C LEU A 54 5.37 4.93 -15.21
N ARG A 55 5.86 4.07 -14.32
CA ARG A 55 6.73 2.94 -14.70
C ARG A 55 6.05 2.00 -15.69
N ASN A 56 4.73 1.84 -15.59
CA ASN A 56 3.90 1.08 -16.53
C ASN A 56 2.43 1.50 -16.40
N ASN A 57 1.59 1.05 -17.33
CA ASN A 57 0.15 1.36 -17.39
C ASN A 57 -0.68 0.74 -16.24
N GLY A 58 -0.07 -0.11 -15.40
CA GLY A 58 -0.71 -0.70 -14.22
C GLY A 58 -0.56 0.15 -12.95
N VAL A 59 0.20 1.25 -12.99
CA VAL A 59 0.33 2.17 -11.86
C VAL A 59 -0.92 3.05 -11.77
N VAL A 60 -1.61 2.98 -10.64
CA VAL A 60 -2.82 3.77 -10.38
C VAL A 60 -2.49 4.91 -9.42
N ILE A 61 -2.75 6.15 -9.85
CA ILE A 61 -2.63 7.35 -9.02
C ILE A 61 -4.03 7.76 -8.54
N PRO A 62 -4.29 7.74 -7.23
CA PRO A 62 -5.57 8.20 -6.69
C PRO A 62 -5.80 9.70 -6.96
N SER A 63 -7.00 10.06 -7.41
CA SER A 63 -7.40 11.44 -7.70
C SER A 63 -7.10 12.40 -6.55
N LYS A 64 -7.35 11.96 -5.30
CA LYS A 64 -7.12 12.73 -4.06
C LYS A 64 -5.67 13.17 -3.81
N ILE A 65 -4.67 12.51 -4.40
CA ILE A 65 -3.26 12.92 -4.28
C ILE A 65 -2.70 13.46 -5.60
N LYS A 66 -3.48 13.42 -6.69
CA LYS A 66 -3.01 13.74 -8.04
C LYS A 66 -2.49 15.17 -8.13
N LYS A 67 -3.23 16.14 -7.58
CA LYS A 67 -2.78 17.54 -7.55
C LYS A 67 -1.46 17.70 -6.79
N GLN A 68 -1.35 17.13 -5.59
CA GLN A 68 -0.13 17.21 -4.79
C GLN A 68 1.07 16.56 -5.49
N LEU A 69 0.83 15.44 -6.19
CA LEU A 69 1.84 14.78 -7.01
C LEU A 69 2.27 15.66 -8.18
N ASN A 70 1.32 16.28 -8.90
CA ASN A 70 1.61 17.19 -10.01
C ASN A 70 2.46 18.37 -9.54
N ASP A 71 2.05 19.07 -8.48
CA ASP A 71 2.75 20.24 -7.94
C ASP A 71 4.20 19.89 -7.52
N LEU A 72 4.41 18.68 -7.01
CA LEU A 72 5.74 18.18 -6.62
C LEU A 72 6.59 17.82 -7.84
N ALA A 73 6.00 17.10 -8.79
CA ALA A 73 6.65 16.65 -10.01
C ALA A 73 7.05 17.83 -10.89
N GLU A 74 6.18 18.84 -11.00
CA GLU A 74 6.42 20.07 -11.75
C GLU A 74 7.63 20.84 -11.20
N GLU A 75 7.70 21.03 -9.89
CA GLU A 75 8.84 21.71 -9.27
C GLU A 75 10.15 20.94 -9.49
N PHE A 76 10.12 19.61 -9.38
CA PHE A 76 11.29 18.79 -9.68
C PHE A 76 11.70 18.93 -11.16
N PHE A 77 10.72 18.90 -12.07
CA PHE A 77 10.95 19.05 -13.50
C PHE A 77 11.58 20.40 -13.84
N TYR A 78 11.10 21.51 -13.27
CA TYR A 78 11.71 22.82 -13.52
C TYR A 78 13.15 22.94 -13.01
N ARG A 79 13.53 22.21 -11.96
CA ARG A 79 14.90 22.21 -11.43
C ARG A 79 15.87 21.38 -12.28
N PHE A 80 15.40 20.32 -12.93
CA PHE A 80 16.28 19.33 -13.57
C PHE A 80 15.99 19.04 -15.03
N ASN A 81 14.91 19.58 -15.58
CA ASN A 81 14.35 19.27 -16.89
C ASN A 81 14.17 17.75 -17.12
N GLU A 82 13.86 17.03 -16.04
CA GLU A 82 13.67 15.57 -16.02
C GLU A 82 12.43 15.24 -15.19
N PRO A 83 11.51 14.40 -15.69
CA PRO A 83 10.33 14.00 -14.93
C PRO A 83 10.70 13.01 -13.82
N VAL A 84 9.98 13.07 -12.69
CA VAL A 84 10.06 11.99 -11.69
C VAL A 84 9.41 10.72 -12.23
N VAL A 85 9.86 9.54 -11.80
CA VAL A 85 9.25 8.27 -12.22
C VAL A 85 8.51 7.65 -11.04
N VAL A 86 7.23 7.37 -11.21
CA VAL A 86 6.40 6.68 -10.23
C VAL A 86 6.41 5.18 -10.51
N ASN A 87 7.01 4.41 -9.61
CA ASN A 87 7.08 2.95 -9.67
C ASN A 87 5.76 2.31 -9.26
N SER A 88 5.08 2.87 -8.25
CA SER A 88 3.85 2.31 -7.72
C SER A 88 2.99 3.36 -7.01
N GLY A 89 1.68 3.14 -6.96
CA GLY A 89 0.70 4.01 -6.31
C GLY A 89 -0.33 3.20 -5.54
N TYR A 90 -1.62 3.39 -5.79
CA TYR A 90 -2.63 2.52 -5.17
C TYR A 90 -2.40 1.05 -5.52
N ARG A 91 -2.54 0.19 -4.51
CA ARG A 91 -2.52 -1.27 -4.68
C ARG A 91 -3.83 -1.84 -4.18
N SER A 92 -4.44 -2.68 -4.99
CA SER A 92 -5.57 -3.49 -4.54
C SER A 92 -5.13 -4.47 -3.44
N PRO A 93 -6.05 -4.99 -2.63
CA PRO A 93 -5.73 -6.01 -1.62
C PRO A 93 -4.97 -7.21 -2.21
N ALA A 94 -5.36 -7.66 -3.40
CA ALA A 94 -4.73 -8.80 -4.07
C ALA A 94 -3.30 -8.48 -4.53
N HIS A 95 -3.07 -7.30 -5.09
CA HIS A 95 -1.74 -6.87 -5.49
C HIS A 95 -0.83 -6.70 -4.26
N GLN A 96 -1.32 -6.04 -3.21
CA GLN A 96 -0.57 -5.90 -1.95
C GLN A 96 -0.27 -7.26 -1.32
N ALA A 97 -1.20 -8.22 -1.34
CA ALA A 97 -0.96 -9.58 -0.86
C ALA A 97 0.19 -10.27 -1.62
N GLY A 98 0.22 -10.14 -2.95
CA GLY A 98 1.31 -10.66 -3.79
C GLY A 98 2.66 -10.06 -3.43
N VAL A 99 2.74 -8.73 -3.33
CA VAL A 99 3.97 -8.02 -2.93
C VAL A 99 4.44 -8.47 -1.54
N MET A 100 3.50 -8.63 -0.60
CA MET A 100 3.82 -9.10 0.74
C MET A 100 4.30 -10.54 0.75
N TYR A 101 3.67 -11.44 -0.02
CA TYR A 101 4.11 -12.82 -0.17
C TYR A 101 5.58 -12.85 -0.63
N ASP A 102 5.91 -12.13 -1.70
CA ASP A 102 7.25 -12.15 -2.28
C ASP A 102 8.28 -11.56 -1.30
N LYS A 103 7.93 -10.47 -0.59
CA LYS A 103 8.78 -9.89 0.47
C LYS A 103 8.99 -10.87 1.64
N ILE A 104 7.95 -11.54 2.11
CA ILE A 104 8.04 -12.49 3.25
C ILE A 104 8.88 -13.72 2.85
N ALA A 105 8.71 -14.23 1.62
CA ALA A 105 9.48 -15.34 1.09
C ALA A 105 10.98 -15.05 1.03
N ASN A 106 11.36 -13.81 0.69
CA ASN A 106 12.75 -13.36 0.59
C ASN A 106 13.38 -12.96 1.95
N ARG A 107 12.79 -13.37 3.09
CA ARG A 107 13.19 -13.08 4.49
C ARG A 107 13.17 -11.61 4.92
N ASP A 108 13.33 -10.65 4.02
CA ASP A 108 13.29 -9.20 4.30
C ASP A 108 11.92 -8.72 4.78
N GLY A 109 10.83 -9.32 4.29
CA GLY A 109 9.47 -8.92 4.63
C GLY A 109 9.08 -9.17 6.08
N ARG A 110 9.75 -10.10 6.78
CA ARG A 110 9.39 -10.41 8.18
C ARG A 110 9.78 -9.27 9.13
N ALA A 111 10.90 -8.59 8.88
CA ALA A 111 11.30 -7.43 9.67
C ALA A 111 10.35 -6.24 9.44
N VAL A 112 9.86 -6.06 8.21
CA VAL A 112 8.95 -4.97 7.83
C VAL A 112 7.55 -5.18 8.41
N TYR A 113 7.01 -6.39 8.34
CA TYR A 113 5.62 -6.68 8.72
C TYR A 113 5.46 -7.32 10.11
N GLY A 114 6.53 -7.80 10.73
CA GLY A 114 6.49 -8.61 11.95
C GLY A 114 6.15 -7.84 13.23
N ASN A 115 6.24 -6.51 13.23
CA ASN A 115 6.08 -5.71 14.44
C ASN A 115 4.61 -5.36 14.75
N GLY A 116 3.73 -5.30 13.74
CA GLY A 116 2.31 -4.97 13.90
C GLY A 116 1.39 -6.20 13.90
N SER A 117 0.27 -6.13 14.63
CA SER A 117 -0.75 -7.19 14.65
C SER A 117 -1.28 -7.53 13.25
N SER A 118 -1.50 -6.51 12.41
CA SER A 118 -1.97 -6.68 11.03
C SER A 118 -0.99 -7.48 10.16
N GLY A 119 0.31 -7.22 10.29
CA GLY A 119 1.34 -7.94 9.55
C GLY A 119 1.62 -9.33 10.11
N LYS A 120 1.57 -9.52 11.44
CA LYS A 120 1.68 -10.85 12.08
C LYS A 120 0.62 -11.83 11.58
N ALA A 121 -0.63 -11.38 11.41
CA ALA A 121 -1.69 -12.23 10.87
C ALA A 121 -1.38 -12.74 9.45
N LEU A 122 -0.78 -11.89 8.60
CA LEU A 122 -0.40 -12.25 7.23
C LEU A 122 0.80 -13.18 7.19
N ILE A 123 1.79 -12.95 8.06
CA ILE A 123 2.93 -13.87 8.23
C ILE A 123 2.44 -15.25 8.67
N SER A 124 1.51 -15.31 9.62
CA SER A 124 0.94 -16.57 10.10
C SER A 124 0.23 -17.36 8.99
N VAL A 125 -0.49 -16.68 8.09
CA VAL A 125 -1.12 -17.32 6.93
C VAL A 125 -0.10 -17.82 5.93
N PHE A 126 0.93 -17.03 5.66
CA PHE A 126 2.04 -17.45 4.80
C PHE A 126 2.74 -18.71 5.34
N ASP A 127 3.08 -18.70 6.63
CA ASP A 127 3.78 -19.83 7.28
C ASP A 127 2.91 -21.09 7.32
N ALA A 128 1.63 -20.95 7.65
CA ALA A 128 0.69 -22.07 7.64
C ALA A 128 0.53 -22.64 6.23
N GLY A 129 0.34 -21.78 5.22
CA GLY A 129 0.20 -22.19 3.84
C GLY A 129 1.43 -22.94 3.31
N ASN A 130 2.64 -22.45 3.60
CA ASN A 130 3.87 -23.12 3.20
C ASN A 130 4.04 -24.48 3.89
N ARG A 131 3.76 -24.55 5.20
CA ARG A 131 3.83 -25.81 5.96
C ARG A 131 2.82 -26.85 5.44
N ASP A 132 1.66 -26.40 5.01
CA ASP A 132 0.61 -27.24 4.42
C ASP A 132 0.86 -27.57 2.94
N GLY A 133 1.96 -27.10 2.35
CA GLY A 133 2.29 -27.33 0.93
C GLY A 133 1.34 -26.63 -0.06
N ARG A 134 0.67 -25.56 0.35
CA ARG A 134 -0.26 -24.80 -0.51
C ARG A 134 0.50 -24.03 -1.59
N SER A 135 -0.15 -23.85 -2.74
CA SER A 135 0.40 -23.05 -3.83
C SER A 135 0.45 -21.56 -3.50
N ARG A 136 1.34 -20.81 -4.16
CA ARG A 136 1.42 -19.34 -4.05
C ARG A 136 0.06 -18.67 -4.25
N GLN A 137 -0.72 -19.12 -5.23
CA GLN A 137 -2.03 -18.55 -5.52
C GLN A 137 -3.01 -18.71 -4.35
N GLN A 138 -3.03 -19.89 -3.70
CA GLN A 138 -3.86 -20.15 -2.53
C GLN A 138 -3.44 -19.26 -1.35
N ILE A 139 -2.14 -19.18 -1.08
CA ILE A 139 -1.60 -18.37 0.03
C ILE A 139 -1.90 -16.88 -0.20
N VAL A 140 -1.65 -16.36 -1.40
CA VAL A 140 -1.96 -14.97 -1.76
C VAL A 140 -3.47 -14.72 -1.67
N GLY A 141 -4.32 -15.68 -2.04
CA GLY A 141 -5.77 -15.61 -1.87
C GLY A 141 -6.18 -15.45 -0.39
N ASP A 142 -5.62 -16.28 0.49
CA ASP A 142 -5.87 -16.22 1.93
C ASP A 142 -5.39 -14.90 2.54
N MET A 143 -4.19 -14.45 2.15
CA MET A 143 -3.64 -13.14 2.55
C MET A 143 -4.52 -11.97 2.07
N THR A 144 -5.03 -12.05 0.84
CA THR A 144 -5.95 -11.05 0.28
C THR A 144 -7.21 -10.91 1.14
N ASN A 145 -7.77 -12.03 1.59
CA ASN A 145 -8.96 -12.03 2.43
C ASN A 145 -8.70 -11.42 3.82
N ILE A 146 -7.52 -11.67 4.41
CA ILE A 146 -7.10 -10.98 5.64
C ILE A 146 -7.01 -9.48 5.41
N ILE A 147 -6.34 -9.04 4.34
CA ILE A 147 -6.18 -7.61 4.05
C ILE A 147 -7.55 -6.95 3.88
N ARG A 148 -8.47 -7.57 3.15
CA ARG A 148 -9.85 -7.05 3.00
C ARG A 148 -10.56 -6.90 4.34
N ARG A 149 -10.49 -7.91 5.21
CA ARG A 149 -11.11 -7.84 6.55
C ARG A 149 -10.49 -6.72 7.40
N GLN A 150 -9.17 -6.61 7.41
CA GLN A 150 -8.47 -5.53 8.10
C GLN A 150 -8.92 -4.15 7.59
N MET A 151 -8.99 -3.98 6.27
CA MET A 151 -9.44 -2.72 5.67
C MET A 151 -10.88 -2.36 6.05
N LYS A 152 -11.80 -3.33 6.08
CA LYS A 152 -13.18 -3.12 6.54
C LYS A 152 -13.24 -2.64 8.01
N GLN A 153 -12.27 -3.07 8.82
CA GLN A 153 -12.13 -2.68 10.22
C GLN A 153 -11.28 -1.40 10.41
N GLY A 154 -10.87 -0.73 9.33
CA GLY A 154 -10.02 0.47 9.39
C GLY A 154 -8.53 0.20 9.67
N PHE A 155 -8.10 -1.06 9.68
CA PHE A 155 -6.70 -1.44 9.83
C PHE A 155 -6.04 -1.62 8.46
N TYR A 156 -4.88 -1.00 8.27
CA TYR A 156 -4.15 -1.04 7.01
C TYR A 156 -2.73 -1.51 7.23
N VAL A 157 -2.34 -2.62 6.60
CA VAL A 157 -0.96 -3.13 6.64
C VAL A 157 -0.01 -2.34 5.72
N SER A 158 -0.55 -1.51 4.82
CA SER A 158 0.23 -0.63 3.95
C SER A 158 -0.57 0.62 3.56
N LYS A 159 0.12 1.75 3.39
CA LYS A 159 -0.47 3.01 2.91
C LYS A 159 -0.78 3.01 1.40
N HIS A 160 -0.29 2.03 0.65
CA HIS A 160 -0.75 1.84 -0.74
C HIS A 160 -2.22 1.42 -0.81
N LEU A 161 -2.72 0.70 0.21
CA LEU A 161 -4.12 0.28 0.30
C LEU A 161 -5.07 1.44 0.54
N THR A 162 -4.58 2.52 1.17
CA THR A 162 -5.36 3.74 1.41
C THR A 162 -5.31 4.69 0.24
N GLY A 163 -4.53 4.40 -0.81
CA GLY A 163 -4.31 5.32 -1.92
C GLY A 163 -3.62 6.63 -1.51
N SER A 164 -2.79 6.58 -0.46
CA SER A 164 -2.02 7.73 0.00
C SER A 164 -0.52 7.48 -0.10
N ALA A 165 -0.08 6.37 -0.68
CA ALA A 165 1.33 6.07 -0.88
C ALA A 165 1.72 6.01 -2.35
N ILE A 166 2.91 6.52 -2.63
CA ILE A 166 3.58 6.54 -3.93
C ILE A 166 5.01 6.07 -3.71
N ASP A 167 5.46 5.14 -4.55
CA ASP A 167 6.87 4.77 -4.64
C ASP A 167 7.49 5.49 -5.82
N PHE A 168 8.45 6.37 -5.56
CA PHE A 168 9.22 7.01 -6.63
C PHE A 168 10.47 6.20 -6.95
N LYS A 169 10.78 6.00 -8.22
CA LYS A 169 12.15 5.60 -8.62
C LYS A 169 13.12 6.64 -8.07
N LYS A 170 14.23 6.21 -7.50
CA LYS A 170 15.30 7.12 -7.11
C LYS A 170 15.82 7.86 -8.35
N PRO A 171 15.85 9.21 -8.35
CA PRO A 171 16.51 9.95 -9.39
C PRO A 171 18.00 9.56 -9.48
N ASN A 172 18.59 9.74 -10.66
CA ASN A 172 20.00 9.46 -10.88
C ASN A 172 20.86 10.48 -10.13
N GLY A 173 21.71 10.00 -9.22
CA GLY A 173 22.64 10.83 -8.47
C GLY A 173 22.12 11.31 -7.10
N PRO A 174 23.02 11.49 -6.11
CA PRO A 174 22.65 11.81 -4.73
C PRO A 174 22.00 13.19 -4.57
N TYR A 175 22.43 14.19 -5.34
CA TYR A 175 21.89 15.56 -5.27
C TYR A 175 20.41 15.60 -5.65
N ARG A 176 20.05 15.05 -6.82
CA ARG A 176 18.67 14.99 -7.30
C ARG A 176 17.78 14.19 -6.35
N ASN A 177 18.30 13.08 -5.83
CA ASN A 177 17.60 12.30 -4.81
C ASN A 177 17.35 13.14 -3.54
N GLY A 178 18.35 13.89 -3.07
CA GLY A 178 18.22 14.83 -1.96
C GLY A 178 17.11 15.86 -2.20
N VAL A 179 17.10 16.51 -3.36
CA VAL A 179 16.09 17.51 -3.73
C VAL A 179 14.69 16.89 -3.80
N LEU A 180 14.51 15.71 -4.41
CA LEU A 180 13.20 15.07 -4.42
C LEU A 180 12.68 14.81 -3.00
N ARG A 181 13.56 14.34 -2.11
CA ARG A 181 13.20 14.08 -0.70
C ARG A 181 12.89 15.34 0.08
N GLU A 182 13.57 16.44 -0.22
CA GLU A 182 13.29 17.76 0.33
C GLU A 182 11.91 18.25 -0.09
N LEU A 183 11.60 18.26 -1.40
CA LEU A 183 10.29 18.65 -1.93
C LEU A 183 9.13 17.88 -1.30
N ILE A 184 9.31 16.56 -1.10
CA ILE A 184 8.35 15.70 -0.40
C ILE A 184 8.11 16.21 1.04
N ARG A 185 9.18 16.49 1.78
CA ARG A 185 9.10 16.91 3.20
C ARG A 185 8.55 18.32 3.37
N GLU A 186 8.94 19.26 2.52
CA GLU A 186 8.47 20.66 2.55
C GLU A 186 6.95 20.75 2.38
N ARG A 187 6.38 19.85 1.56
CA ARG A 187 4.92 19.71 1.38
C ARG A 187 4.23 18.96 2.53
N GLY A 188 4.98 18.58 3.56
CA GLY A 188 4.48 17.87 4.74
C GLY A 188 4.18 16.39 4.50
N HIS A 189 4.74 15.78 3.46
CA HIS A 189 4.61 14.35 3.21
C HIS A 189 5.70 13.55 3.92
N LEU A 190 5.44 12.26 4.13
CA LEU A 190 6.32 11.39 4.90
C LEU A 190 7.12 10.48 3.97
N ILE A 191 8.41 10.31 4.26
CA ILE A 191 9.25 9.31 3.58
C ILE A 191 9.46 8.16 4.56
N LEU A 192 9.00 6.97 4.20
CA LEU A 192 9.29 5.77 4.97
C LEU A 192 10.60 5.17 4.45
N LYS A 193 11.48 4.83 5.38
CA LYS A 193 12.70 4.09 5.08
C LYS A 193 12.37 2.61 5.15
N GLU A 194 12.13 1.96 4.02
CA GLU A 194 12.13 0.50 3.99
C GLU A 194 13.57 -0.01 3.72
N PRO A 195 14.06 -1.01 4.48
CA PRO A 195 15.39 -1.57 4.28
C PRO A 195 15.55 -2.13 2.86
N GLY A 196 16.67 -1.80 2.20
CA GLY A 196 17.00 -2.36 0.89
C GLY A 196 16.23 -1.78 -0.30
N ASP A 197 15.35 -0.79 -0.10
CA ASP A 197 14.53 -0.26 -1.19
C ASP A 197 15.36 0.41 -2.30
N ASP A 198 15.03 0.07 -3.55
CA ASP A 198 15.49 0.71 -4.78
C ASP A 198 14.70 1.99 -5.13
N HIS A 199 13.68 2.33 -4.34
CA HIS A 199 12.75 3.44 -4.52
C HIS A 199 12.69 4.34 -3.28
N ILE A 200 11.85 5.39 -3.35
CA ILE A 200 11.51 6.29 -2.25
C ILE A 200 10.03 6.08 -1.94
N HIS A 201 9.74 5.36 -0.86
CA HIS A 201 8.38 5.18 -0.39
C HIS A 201 7.87 6.45 0.29
N THR A 202 6.83 7.05 -0.29
CA THR A 202 6.27 8.33 0.15
C THR A 202 4.81 8.18 0.54
N THR A 203 4.44 8.61 1.74
CA THR A 203 3.04 8.77 2.15
C THR A 203 2.65 10.24 2.03
N PHE A 204 1.70 10.51 1.13
CA PHE A 204 1.03 11.79 0.98
C PHE A 204 0.08 12.02 2.15
N VAL A 205 0.30 13.13 2.85
CA VAL A 205 -0.59 13.61 3.90
C VAL A 205 -1.71 14.41 3.23
N ILE A 206 -2.92 13.86 3.32
CA ILE A 206 -4.13 14.49 2.79
C ILE A 206 -4.64 15.42 3.90
N ARG A 207 -4.78 16.71 3.56
CA ARG A 207 -5.31 17.75 4.44
C ARG A 207 -6.71 18.12 3.99
#